data_AF-A0ABC8LW11-F1
#
_entry.id   AF-A0ABC8LW11-F1
#
_cell.length_a   1.000
_cell.length_b   1.000
_cell.length_c   1.000
_cell.angle_alpha   90.00
_cell.angle_beta   90.00
_cell.angle_gamma   90.00
#
_symmetry.space_group_name_H-M   'P 1'
#
loop_
_entity.id
_entity.type
_entity.pdbx_description
1 polymer ?
#
loop_
_entity_poly.entity_id
_entity_poly.type
_entity_poly.pdbx_seq_one_letter_code
_entity_poly.pdbx_strand_id
1 'polypeptide(L)'
;MFNPLSEWNLTITLTASDIDVSNPITIPKELVEAKIFPRWGKIRCEAMQEPDSFVMVNLYCHHSNGTKGVAMKKDEHGNFKLYGWHSVLEGRSIKTGDVIGFWWDKYSGRLNLELLVIA
;
A
#
# COMPACT_ATOMS: atom_id res chain seq x y z
N MET A 1 1.26 -1.85 -14.99
CA MET A 1 1.23 -3.33 -14.85
C MET A 1 2.36 -3.71 -13.92
N PHE A 2 2.08 -4.55 -12.94
CA PHE A 2 3.08 -5.00 -11.99
C PHE A 2 4.21 -5.76 -12.69
N ASN A 3 5.46 -5.47 -12.35
CA ASN A 3 6.63 -6.22 -12.80
C ASN A 3 7.33 -6.83 -11.57
N PRO A 4 7.34 -8.15 -11.39
CA PRO A 4 7.96 -8.80 -10.22
C PRO A 4 9.47 -8.64 -10.17
N LEU A 5 10.12 -8.33 -11.30
CA LEU A 5 11.57 -8.08 -11.39
C LEU A 5 11.94 -6.62 -11.12
N SER A 6 10.96 -5.73 -10.99
CA SER A 6 11.20 -4.32 -10.66
C SER A 6 11.61 -4.21 -9.19
N GLU A 7 12.79 -3.64 -8.93
CA GLU A 7 13.26 -3.33 -7.59
C GLU A 7 12.30 -2.39 -6.81
N TRP A 8 11.47 -1.64 -7.55
CA TRP A 8 10.51 -0.65 -7.03
C TRP A 8 9.14 -1.24 -6.68
N ASN A 9 8.98 -2.53 -6.90
CA ASN A 9 7.75 -3.25 -6.65
C ASN A 9 7.92 -4.10 -5.40
N LEU A 10 6.91 -4.11 -4.54
CA LEU A 10 6.87 -4.95 -3.34
C LEU A 10 5.65 -5.86 -3.37
N THR A 11 5.79 -7.03 -2.77
CA THR A 11 4.72 -8.01 -2.61
C THR A 11 4.42 -8.21 -1.14
N ILE A 12 3.15 -8.43 -0.82
CA ILE A 12 2.69 -8.76 0.52
C ILE A 12 1.77 -9.96 0.41
N THR A 13 2.05 -11.00 1.21
CA THR A 13 1.12 -12.11 1.44
C THR A 13 0.16 -11.68 2.52
N LEU A 14 -1.14 -11.69 2.21
CA LEU A 14 -2.18 -11.21 3.13
C LEU A 14 -2.37 -12.17 4.30
N THR A 15 -2.34 -11.63 5.50
CA THR A 15 -2.64 -12.35 6.74
C THR A 15 -4.13 -12.24 7.10
N ALA A 16 -4.55 -12.92 8.16
CA ALA A 16 -5.92 -12.78 8.69
C ALA A 16 -6.21 -11.35 9.17
N SER A 17 -5.22 -10.64 9.74
CA SER A 17 -5.42 -9.26 10.17
C SER A 17 -5.58 -8.31 9.00
N ASP A 18 -4.93 -8.56 7.86
CA ASP A 18 -5.00 -7.69 6.68
C ASP A 18 -6.35 -7.79 5.96
N ILE A 19 -7.12 -8.86 6.17
CA ILE A 19 -8.47 -9.00 5.58
C ILE A 19 -9.59 -8.58 6.52
N ASP A 20 -9.28 -8.27 7.78
CA ASP A 20 -10.26 -7.79 8.75
C ASP A 20 -10.63 -6.33 8.43
N VAL A 21 -11.93 -6.05 8.35
CA VAL A 21 -12.46 -4.73 7.99
C VAL A 21 -12.08 -3.61 8.96
N SER A 22 -11.74 -3.96 10.19
CA SER A 22 -11.35 -3.02 11.24
C SER A 22 -9.88 -2.63 11.14
N ASN A 23 -9.09 -3.40 10.40
CA ASN A 23 -7.63 -3.29 10.41
C ASN A 23 -7.10 -2.62 9.14
N PRO A 24 -6.17 -1.67 9.27
CA PRO A 24 -5.36 -1.24 8.13
C PRO A 24 -4.37 -2.35 7.75
N ILE A 25 -4.04 -2.46 6.46
CA ILE A 25 -2.88 -3.25 6.04
C ILE A 25 -1.60 -2.57 6.50
N THR A 26 -0.64 -3.38 6.97
CA THR A 26 0.68 -2.91 7.40
C THR A 26 1.73 -3.24 6.36
N ILE A 27 2.51 -2.24 5.95
CA ILE A 27 3.65 -2.38 5.05
C ILE A 27 4.92 -2.14 5.86
N PRO A 28 5.85 -3.11 5.90
CA PRO A 28 7.12 -2.97 6.60
C PRO A 28 7.87 -1.71 6.20
N LYS A 29 8.46 -1.04 7.20
CA LYS A 29 9.21 0.21 7.03
C LYS A 29 10.25 0.09 5.91
N GLU A 30 11.06 -0.97 5.97
CA GLU A 30 12.20 -1.21 5.09
C GLU A 30 11.74 -1.32 3.63
N LEU A 31 10.57 -1.92 3.39
CA LEU A 31 10.01 -2.05 2.04
C LEU A 31 9.54 -0.71 1.49
N VAL A 32 8.88 0.11 2.31
CA VAL A 32 8.42 1.44 1.89
C VAL A 32 9.61 2.35 1.60
N GLU A 33 10.60 2.38 2.50
CA GLU A 33 11.79 3.22 2.37
C GLU A 33 12.67 2.82 1.18
N ALA A 34 12.82 1.51 0.92
CA ALA A 34 13.62 1.05 -0.20
C ALA A 34 12.90 1.18 -1.56
N LYS A 35 11.58 0.93 -1.62
CA LYS A 35 10.89 0.69 -2.90
C LYS A 35 9.91 1.79 -3.30
N ILE A 36 9.34 2.51 -2.33
CA ILE A 36 8.32 3.55 -2.57
C ILE A 36 8.94 4.95 -2.44
N PHE A 37 9.59 5.24 -1.31
CA PHE A 37 10.14 6.56 -0.97
C PHE A 37 11.03 7.18 -2.06
N PRO A 38 11.93 6.42 -2.74
CA PRO A 38 12.81 6.98 -3.76
C PRO A 38 12.05 7.58 -4.95
N ARG A 39 10.78 7.19 -5.13
CA ARG A 39 9.91 7.68 -6.21
C ARG A 39 8.76 8.56 -5.70
N TRP A 40 8.54 8.60 -4.40
CA TRP A 40 7.40 9.29 -3.78
C TRP A 40 7.61 10.81 -3.67
N GLY A 41 8.88 11.23 -3.61
CA GLY A 41 9.29 12.63 -3.58
C GLY A 41 9.54 13.16 -2.17
N LYS A 42 10.56 14.01 -2.05
CA LYS A 42 11.12 14.48 -0.76
C LYS A 42 10.07 15.09 0.18
N ILE A 43 9.21 15.97 -0.32
CA ILE A 43 8.18 16.67 0.48
C ILE A 43 7.23 15.68 1.17
N ARG A 44 6.80 14.62 0.47
CA ARG A 44 5.90 13.61 1.05
C ARG A 44 6.60 12.74 2.08
N CYS A 45 7.87 12.42 1.85
CA CYS A 45 8.70 11.69 2.81
C CYS A 45 8.95 12.50 4.10
N GLU A 46 9.15 13.82 3.97
CA GLU A 46 9.33 14.75 5.09
C GLU A 46 8.04 14.95 5.89
N ALA A 47 6.89 15.11 5.21
CA ALA A 47 5.59 15.21 5.86
C ALA A 47 5.25 14.00 6.76
N MET A 48 5.85 12.83 6.48
CA MET A 48 5.70 11.60 7.25
C MET A 48 6.69 11.46 8.43
N GLN A 49 7.55 12.46 8.68
CA GLN A 49 8.46 12.45 9.83
C GLN A 49 7.83 13.07 11.08
N GLU A 50 6.80 13.91 10.91
CA GLU A 50 6.12 14.54 12.02
C GLU A 50 5.33 13.51 12.85
N PRO A 51 5.37 13.57 14.19
CA PRO A 51 4.55 12.73 15.05
C PRO A 51 3.07 12.85 14.70
N ASP A 52 2.36 11.71 14.71
CA ASP A 52 0.93 11.61 14.37
C ASP A 52 0.49 12.09 12.99
N SER A 53 1.43 12.45 12.12
CA SER A 53 1.15 12.82 10.74
C SER A 53 0.60 11.65 9.91
N PHE A 54 -0.15 12.01 8.88
CA PHE A 54 -0.54 11.09 7.82
C PHE A 54 -0.43 11.80 6.47
N VAL A 55 -0.26 11.01 5.42
CA VAL A 55 -0.37 11.49 4.04
C VAL A 55 -1.51 10.78 3.35
N MET A 56 -2.33 11.53 2.62
CA MET A 56 -3.34 10.94 1.76
C MET A 56 -2.67 10.34 0.52
N VAL A 57 -2.99 9.08 0.25
CA VAL A 57 -2.47 8.32 -0.88
C VAL A 57 -3.63 7.90 -1.76
N ASN A 58 -3.52 8.20 -3.05
CA ASN A 58 -4.38 7.61 -4.06
C ASN A 58 -3.91 6.17 -4.30
N LEU A 59 -4.71 5.21 -3.88
CA LEU A 59 -4.48 3.78 -4.10
C LEU A 59 -5.31 3.31 -5.29
N TYR A 60 -4.66 3.12 -6.43
CA TYR A 60 -5.30 2.64 -7.65
C TYR A 60 -5.22 1.13 -7.74
N CYS A 61 -6.38 0.47 -7.74
CA CYS A 61 -6.46 -0.96 -7.92
C CYS A 61 -6.71 -1.30 -9.40
N HIS A 62 -5.79 -2.05 -10.00
CA HIS A 62 -5.89 -2.48 -11.40
C HIS A 62 -7.10 -3.40 -11.65
N HIS A 63 -7.36 -4.36 -10.76
CA HIS A 63 -8.45 -5.33 -10.95
C HIS A 63 -9.84 -4.68 -11.05
N SER A 64 -10.11 -3.63 -10.28
CA SER A 64 -11.40 -2.94 -10.29
C SER A 64 -11.41 -1.68 -11.17
N ASN A 65 -10.28 -1.34 -11.79
CA ASN A 65 -10.08 -0.06 -12.47
C ASN A 65 -10.54 1.16 -11.64
N GLY A 66 -10.21 1.18 -10.34
CA GLY A 66 -10.73 2.18 -9.41
C GLY A 66 -9.66 2.73 -8.47
N THR A 67 -9.80 3.99 -8.08
CA THR A 67 -8.93 4.64 -7.09
C THR A 67 -9.68 4.83 -5.77
N LYS A 68 -9.03 4.51 -4.66
CA LYS A 68 -9.49 4.84 -3.31
C LYS A 68 -8.49 5.76 -2.64
N GLY A 69 -8.97 6.78 -1.93
CA GLY A 69 -8.12 7.59 -1.06
C GLY A 69 -7.91 6.87 0.27
N VAL A 70 -6.67 6.58 0.63
CA VAL A 70 -6.30 5.97 1.91
C VAL A 70 -5.33 6.87 2.65
N ALA A 71 -5.40 6.88 3.99
CA ALA A 71 -4.43 7.60 4.80
C ALA A 71 -3.27 6.67 5.14
N MET A 72 -2.05 7.05 4.77
CA MET A 72 -0.84 6.33 5.16
C MET A 72 -0.23 7.00 6.39
N LYS A 73 -0.08 6.24 7.48
CA LYS A 73 0.48 6.71 8.76
C LYS A 73 1.53 5.73 9.26
N LYS A 74 2.58 6.23 9.92
CA LYS A 74 3.56 5.39 10.61
C LYS A 74 3.00 4.90 11.96
N ASP A 75 3.26 3.65 12.31
CA ASP A 75 3.03 3.14 13.66
C ASP A 75 4.25 3.37 14.57
N GLU A 76 4.14 2.94 15.83
CA GLU A 76 5.17 3.10 16.86
C GLU A 76 6.49 2.37 16.54
N HIS A 77 6.44 1.37 15.66
CA HIS A 77 7.62 0.64 15.18
C HIS A 77 8.15 1.23 13.86
N GLY A 78 7.52 2.28 13.33
CA GLY A 78 7.87 2.94 12.09
C GLY A 78 7.36 2.23 10.84
N ASN A 79 6.57 1.15 10.98
CA ASN A 79 5.89 0.54 9.84
C ASN A 79 4.75 1.42 9.35
N PHE A 80 4.31 1.21 8.12
CA PHE A 80 3.30 2.06 7.51
C PHE A 80 1.96 1.36 7.41
N LYS A 81 0.92 1.98 7.94
CA LYS A 81 -0.46 1.49 7.91
C LYS A 81 -1.28 2.29 6.91
N LEU A 82 -2.04 1.58 6.07
CA LEU A 82 -3.00 2.19 5.14
C LEU A 82 -4.41 2.15 5.74
N TYR A 83 -4.83 3.25 6.36
CA TYR A 83 -6.18 3.42 6.89
C TYR A 83 -7.18 3.68 5.75
N GLY A 84 -8.34 3.01 5.82
CA GLY A 84 -9.30 2.93 4.73
C GLY A 84 -9.12 1.69 3.83
N TRP A 85 -8.20 0.78 4.20
CA TRP A 85 -7.94 -0.47 3.49
C TRP A 85 -9.17 -1.34 3.24
N HIS A 86 -10.12 -1.44 4.18
CA HIS A 86 -11.36 -2.20 3.99
C HIS A 86 -12.15 -1.77 2.73
N SER A 87 -12.11 -0.48 2.37
CA SER A 87 -12.78 0.02 1.14
C SER A 87 -12.12 -0.46 -0.14
N VAL A 88 -10.86 -0.92 -0.04
CA VAL A 88 -10.13 -1.60 -1.10
C VAL A 88 -10.55 -3.06 -1.16
N LEU A 89 -10.85 -3.70 -0.04
CA LEU A 89 -11.31 -5.09 0.02
C LEU A 89 -12.78 -5.27 -0.43
N GLU A 90 -13.60 -4.24 -0.22
CA GLU A 90 -15.05 -4.28 -0.47
C GLU A 90 -15.41 -4.81 -1.87
N GLY A 91 -16.32 -5.79 -1.91
CA GLY A 91 -16.81 -6.41 -3.14
C GLY A 91 -15.81 -7.33 -3.84
N ARG A 92 -14.73 -7.77 -3.17
CA ARG A 92 -13.69 -8.63 -3.75
C ARG A 92 -13.53 -9.94 -3.00
N SER A 93 -13.19 -10.99 -3.74
CA SER A 93 -12.84 -12.30 -3.20
C SER A 93 -11.37 -12.37 -2.76
N ILE A 94 -10.88 -11.37 -2.03
CA ILE A 94 -9.53 -11.37 -1.44
C ILE A 94 -9.59 -12.16 -0.13
N LYS A 95 -8.61 -13.05 0.11
CA LYS A 95 -8.54 -13.90 1.29
C LYS A 95 -7.12 -13.99 1.87
N THR A 96 -7.02 -14.51 3.09
CA THR A 96 -5.74 -14.84 3.71
C THR A 96 -4.95 -15.80 2.81
N GLY A 97 -3.66 -15.52 2.64
CA GLY A 97 -2.75 -16.26 1.77
C GLY A 97 -2.60 -15.68 0.36
N ASP A 98 -3.53 -14.83 -0.09
CA ASP A 98 -3.40 -14.14 -1.36
C ASP A 98 -2.18 -13.22 -1.38
N VAL A 99 -1.56 -13.06 -2.55
CA VAL A 99 -0.40 -12.18 -2.73
C VAL A 99 -0.80 -10.95 -3.52
N ILE A 100 -0.58 -9.78 -2.94
CA ILE A 100 -0.79 -8.49 -3.61
C ILE A 100 0.54 -7.80 -3.89
N GLY A 101 0.58 -7.06 -5.00
CA GLY A 101 1.71 -6.25 -5.43
C GLY A 101 1.40 -4.77 -5.27
N PHE A 102 2.35 -4.01 -4.73
CA PHE A 102 2.32 -2.55 -4.68
C PHE A 102 3.49 -1.94 -5.46
N TRP A 103 3.23 -0.79 -6.09
CA TRP A 103 4.28 0.04 -6.67
C TRP A 103 3.85 1.50 -6.79
N TRP A 104 4.81 2.41 -6.61
CA TRP A 104 4.58 3.83 -6.84
C TRP A 104 4.70 4.17 -8.33
N ASP A 105 3.67 4.79 -8.88
CA ASP A 105 3.75 5.41 -10.20
C ASP A 105 4.04 6.90 -10.03
N LYS A 106 5.30 7.28 -10.34
CA LYS A 106 5.77 8.66 -10.24
C LYS A 106 5.12 9.61 -11.25
N TYR A 107 4.58 9.10 -12.36
CA TYR A 107 3.97 9.93 -13.41
C TYR A 107 2.54 10.32 -13.05
N SER A 108 1.78 9.39 -12.47
CA SER A 108 0.42 9.65 -12.00
C SER A 108 0.35 10.05 -10.52
N GLY A 109 1.47 9.98 -9.79
CA GLY A 109 1.57 10.40 -8.39
C GLY A 109 0.72 9.54 -7.45
N ARG A 110 0.54 8.25 -7.75
CA ARG A 110 -0.33 7.31 -7.04
C ARG A 110 0.37 6.00 -6.68
N LEU A 111 -0.12 5.35 -5.63
CA LEU A 111 0.25 3.98 -5.28
C LEU A 111 -0.68 3.04 -6.05
N ASN A 112 -0.13 2.05 -6.72
CA ASN A 112 -0.92 1.07 -7.45
C ASN A 112 -0.94 -0.26 -6.68
N LEU A 113 -2.02 -1.00 -6.88
CA LEU A 113 -2.25 -2.32 -6.33
C LEU A 113 -2.72 -3.29 -7.41
N GLU A 114 -2.19 -4.51 -7.35
CA GLU A 114 -2.58 -5.63 -8.20
C GLU A 114 -2.61 -6.92 -7.38
N LEU A 115 -3.66 -7.74 -7.56
CA LEU A 115 -3.73 -9.09 -6.98
C LEU A 115 -2.94 -10.02 -7.92
N LEU A 116 -1.90 -10.68 -7.38
CA LEU A 116 -0.92 -11.42 -8.19
C LEU A 116 -1.13 -12.92 -8.15
N VAL A 117 -1.40 -13.46 -6.97
CA VAL A 117 -1.62 -14.90 -6.74
C VAL A 117 -2.85 -15.05 -5.86
N ILE A 118 -3.73 -15.95 -6.28
CA ILE A 118 -4.93 -16.34 -5.53
C ILE A 118 -4.59 -17.68 -4.87
N ALA A 119 -4.70 -17.73 -3.54
CA ALA A 119 -4.48 -18.95 -2.76
C ALA A 119 -5.69 -19.90 -2.82
#